data_AF-A0A4S2VP71-F1
#
_entry.id   AF-A0A4S2VP71-F1
#
_cell.length_a   1.000
_cell.length_b   1.000
_cell.length_c   1.000
_cell.angle_alpha   90.00
_cell.angle_beta   90.00
_cell.angle_gamma   90.00
#
_symmetry.space_group_name_H-M   'P 1'
#
loop_
_entity.id
_entity.type
_entity.pdbx_description
1 polymer ?
#
loop_
_entity_poly.entity_id
_entity_poly.type
_entity_poly.pdbx_seq_one_letter_code
_entity_poly.pdbx_strand_id
1 'polypeptide(L)' 'MNSDCLADERASGYGTLVEDAEWDTGDRICVRSSSDVLLVLQVTDVANGQDGSMEARAELWKRP' A
#
# COMPACT_ATOMS: atom_id res chain seq x y z
N MET A 1 -17.29 6.82 11.39
CA MET A 1 -16.56 6.81 10.11
C MET A 1 -15.08 6.77 10.46
N ASN A 2 -14.60 5.59 10.83
CA ASN A 2 -13.22 5.37 11.25
C ASN A 2 -12.45 4.85 10.03
N SER A 3 -11.41 5.59 9.67
CA SER A 3 -10.52 5.46 8.52
C SER A 3 -10.38 4.05 7.94
N ASP A 4 -10.97 3.85 6.75
CA ASP A 4 -10.82 2.68 5.88
C ASP A 4 -9.38 2.58 5.34
N CYS A 5 -8.49 1.94 6.09
CA CYS A 5 -7.15 1.60 5.61
C CYS A 5 -7.06 0.10 5.41
N LEU A 6 -6.83 -0.33 4.17
CA LEU A 6 -6.95 -1.72 3.70
C LEU A 6 -5.76 -2.64 4.01
N ALA A 7 -4.71 -2.16 4.68
CA ALA A 7 -3.48 -2.95 4.82
C ALA A 7 -2.94 -2.92 6.27
N ASP A 8 -2.98 -4.09 6.92
CA ASP A 8 -2.24 -4.39 8.14
C ASP A 8 -1.04 -5.27 7.75
N GLU A 9 0.14 -4.67 7.62
CA GLU A 9 1.31 -5.36 7.07
C GLU A 9 2.47 -5.53 8.05
N ARG A 10 3.07 -6.73 8.00
CA ARG A 10 4.43 -6.99 8.47
C ARG A 10 5.42 -6.34 7.49
N ALA A 11 5.95 -5.18 7.87
CA ALA A 11 7.02 -4.53 7.12
C ALA A 11 8.26 -5.46 7.02
N SER A 12 8.59 -5.91 5.81
CA SER A 12 9.88 -6.51 5.51
C SER A 12 10.75 -5.50 4.77
N GLY A 13 12.08 -5.61 4.89
CA GLY A 13 13.03 -4.68 4.26
C GLY A 13 13.06 -4.66 2.73
N TYR A 14 12.13 -5.36 2.07
CA TYR A 14 12.05 -5.54 0.61
C TYR A 14 10.77 -4.98 -0.04
N GLY A 15 9.93 -4.29 0.74
CA GLY A 15 8.60 -3.87 0.31
C GLY A 15 7.53 -4.51 1.20
N THR A 16 6.37 -3.87 1.19
CA THR A 16 5.20 -4.35 1.89
C THR A 16 4.47 -5.36 1.00
N LEU A 17 4.30 -6.59 1.51
CA LEU A 17 3.62 -7.69 0.84
C LEU A 17 2.27 -7.90 1.53
N VAL A 18 1.17 -7.61 0.83
CA VAL A 18 -0.18 -7.99 1.26
C VAL A 18 -0.60 -9.24 0.51
N GLU A 19 -0.83 -10.33 1.24
CA GLU A 19 -1.44 -11.54 0.68
C GLU A 19 -2.94 -11.30 0.47
N ASP A 20 -3.47 -11.77 -0.67
CA ASP A 20 -4.90 -11.75 -1.03
C ASP A 20 -5.57 -10.37 -1.15
N ALA A 21 -4.81 -9.28 -1.29
CA ALA A 21 -5.41 -7.97 -1.53
C ALA A 21 -5.56 -7.66 -3.02
N GLU A 22 -6.80 -7.39 -3.41
CA GLU A 22 -7.12 -6.72 -4.67
C GLU A 22 -6.99 -5.20 -4.44
N TRP A 23 -6.16 -4.54 -5.25
CA TRP A 23 -5.96 -3.09 -5.21
C TRP A 23 -6.31 -2.48 -6.56
N ASP A 24 -6.97 -1.33 -6.53
CA ASP A 24 -7.24 -0.51 -7.71
C ASP A 24 -6.53 0.85 -7.62
N THR A 25 -6.33 1.48 -8.78
CA THR A 25 -5.84 2.86 -8.82
C THR A 25 -6.81 3.79 -8.09
N GLY A 26 -6.28 4.58 -7.17
CA GLY A 26 -7.05 5.48 -6.32
C GLY A 26 -7.26 4.97 -4.89
N ASP A 27 -7.02 3.68 -4.65
CA ASP A 27 -7.12 3.09 -3.32
C ASP A 27 -6.11 3.68 -2.35
N ARG A 28 -6.48 3.69 -1.06
CA ARG A 28 -5.64 4.19 0.02
C ARG A 28 -5.16 3.04 0.87
N ILE A 29 -3.84 2.93 1.00
CA ILE A 29 -3.17 1.94 1.82
C ILE A 29 -2.46 2.62 2.98
N CYS A 30 -2.49 1.96 4.15
CA CYS A 30 -1.73 2.40 5.31
C CYS A 30 -0.46 1.56 5.41
N VAL A 31 0.70 2.21 5.36
CA VAL A 31 1.98 1.54 5.58
C VAL A 31 2.62 2.04 6.86
N ARG A 32 3.12 1.13 7.69
CA ARG A 32 3.92 1.51 8.86
C ARG A 32 5.38 1.64 8.44
N SER A 33 5.92 2.84 8.56
CA SER A 33 7.35 3.11 8.34
C SER A 33 8.20 2.45 9.43
N SER A 34 9.49 2.27 9.15
CA SER A 34 10.50 1.78 10.09
C SER A 34 10.65 2.65 11.35
N SER A 35 10.17 3.91 11.31
CA SER A 35 10.11 4.82 12.46
C SER A 35 8.79 4.77 13.23
N ASP A 36 7.98 3.71 13.08
CA ASP A 36 6.63 3.56 13.67
C ASP A 36 5.61 4.65 13.27
N VAL A 37 5.91 5.43 12.24
CA VAL A 37 4.97 6.41 11.68
C VAL A 37 4.04 5.70 10.70
N LEU A 38 2.73 5.88 10.88
CA LEU A 38 1.72 5.43 9.93
C LEU A 38 1.61 6.42 8.78
N LEU A 39 1.87 5.96 7.56
CA LEU A 39 1.74 6.75 6.34
C LEU A 39 0.52 6.26 5.55
N VAL A 40 -0.23 7.19 4.97
CA VAL A 40 -1.30 6.88 4.02
C VAL A 40 -0.77 7.14 2.63
N LEU A 41 -0.73 6.09 1.81
CA LEU A 41 -0.36 6.18 0.40
C LEU A 41 -1.59 5.97 -0.47
N GLN A 42 -1.61 6.59 -1.65
CA GLN A 42 -2.62 6.37 -2.66
C GLN A 42 -2.00 5.61 -3.84
N VAL A 43 -2.62 4.51 -4.23
CA VAL A 43 -2.20 3.70 -5.39
C VAL A 43 -2.40 4.52 -6.67
N THR A 44 -1.35 4.65 -7.47
CA THR A 44 -1.33 5.43 -8.72
C THR A 44 -1.20 4.55 -9.96
N ASP A 45 -0.66 3.35 -9.82
CA ASP A 45 -0.45 2.40 -10.91
C ASP A 45 -0.39 0.97 -10.36
N VAL A 46 -0.92 0.00 -11.11
CA VAL A 46 -0.91 -1.42 -10.76
C VAL A 46 -0.44 -2.22 -11.97
N ALA A 47 0.58 -3.05 -11.77
CA ALA A 47 1.19 -3.86 -12.81
C ALA A 47 1.45 -5.29 -12.32
N ASN A 48 1.60 -6.21 -13.27
CA ASN A 48 2.06 -7.57 -12.95
C ASN A 48 3.57 -7.55 -12.70
N GLY A 49 3.99 -8.08 -11.56
CA GLY A 49 5.39 -8.33 -11.19
C GLY A 49 5.98 -9.47 -12.01
N GLN A 50 7.31 -9.59 -11.98
CA GLN A 50 8.05 -10.56 -12.81
C GLN A 50 7.88 -12.03 -12.37
N ASP A 51 7.43 -12.26 -11.14
CA ASP A 51 7.28 -13.56 -10.49
C ASP A 51 5.82 -14.02 -10.38
N GLY A 52 4.89 -13.33 -11.06
CA GLY A 52 3.45 -13.59 -10.96
C GLY A 52 2.79 -12.92 -9.76
N SER A 53 3.52 -12.09 -9.00
CA SER A 53 2.93 -11.16 -8.04
C SER A 53 2.28 -9.96 -8.75
N MET A 54 1.49 -9.18 -8.01
CA MET A 54 1.07 -7.85 -8.41
C MET A 54 1.93 -6.80 -7.70
N GLU A 55 2.41 -5.82 -8.46
CA GLU A 55 3.15 -4.67 -7.95
C GLU A 55 2.30 -3.41 -8.11
N ALA A 56 2.11 -2.68 -7.02
CA ALA A 56 1.45 -1.38 -7.03
C ALA A 56 2.46 -0.26 -6.76
N ARG A 57 2.38 0.81 -7.55
CA ARG A 57 3.04 2.08 -7.23
C ARG A 57 2.06 2.94 -6.46
N ALA A 58 2.55 3.56 -5.39
CA ALA A 58 1.75 4.45 -4.57
C ALA A 58 2.55 5.70 -4.19
N GLU A 59 1.83 6.82 -4.04
CA GLU A 59 2.39 8.10 -3.63
C GLU A 59 1.82 8.53 -2.28
N LEU A 60 2.54 9.37 -1.54
CA LEU A 60 2.03 9.91 -0.26
C LEU A 60 0.74 10.69 -0.52
N TRP A 61 -0.35 10.24 0.10
CA TRP A 61 -1.64 10.89 -0.06
C TRP A 61 -1.63 12.26 0.63
N LYS A 62 -2.01 13.30 -0.12
CA LYS A 62 -2.19 14.66 0.39
C LYS A 62 -3.68 14.96 0.45
N ARG A 63 -4.12 15.57 1.55
CA ARG A 63 -5.51 16.08 1.63
C ARG A 63 -5.69 17.16 0.55
N PRO A 64 -6.77 17.12 -0.25
CA PRO A 64 -7.10 18.19 -1.18
C PRO A 64 -7.41 19.49 -0.46
#